data_AF-A0A6A9S6Y6-F1
#
_entry.id   AF-A0A6A9S6Y6-F1
#
_cell.length_a   1.000
_cell.length_b   1.000
_cell.length_c   1.000
_cell.angle_alpha   90.00
_cell.angle_beta   90.00
_cell.angle_gamma   90.00
#
_symmetry.space_group_name_H-M   'P 1'
#
loop_
_entity.id
_entity.type
_entity.pdbx_description
1 polymer ?
#
loop_
_entity_poly.entity_id
_entity_poly.type
_entity_poly.pdbx_seq_one_letter_code
_entity_poly.pdbx_strand_id
1 'polypeptide(L)'
;MLRTIGCYIWYHRRFVTFVAVGVYEELLFRGYLITNITEERTWFERVRGTAAVGLATLFTSVVFGVAHAGNPNATLARSVPPRGKERGRHYQTAHQLRIVRCLVSDVL
;
A
#
# COMPACT_ATOMS: atom_id res chain seq x y z
N MET A 1 22.43 23.71 1.60
CA MET A 1 22.53 22.93 2.86
C MET A 1 21.19 22.71 3.56
N LEU A 2 20.49 23.70 4.14
CA LEU A 2 19.22 23.43 4.86
C LEU A 2 18.14 22.74 4.01
N ARG A 3 18.04 23.08 2.72
CA ARG A 3 17.08 22.49 1.78
C ARG A 3 17.36 21.01 1.48
N THR A 4 18.64 20.62 1.42
CA THR A 4 19.11 19.23 1.23
C THR A 4 18.80 18.39 2.46
N ILE A 5 19.15 18.89 3.64
CA ILE A 5 18.89 18.22 4.93
C ILE A 5 17.38 17.95 5.07
N GLY A 6 16.54 18.92 4.72
CA GLY A 6 15.09 18.75 4.71
C GLY A 6 14.60 17.65 3.73
N CYS A 7 15.22 17.52 2.55
CA CYS A 7 14.85 16.49 1.58
C CYS A 7 15.25 15.09 2.05
N TYR A 8 16.43 14.94 2.65
CA TYR A 8 16.90 13.67 3.22
C TYR A 8 16.01 13.21 4.38
N ILE A 9 15.71 14.11 5.33
CA ILE A 9 14.80 13.82 6.45
C ILE A 9 13.42 13.39 5.93
N TRP A 10 12.89 14.09 4.91
CA TRP A 10 11.60 13.75 4.32
C TRP A 10 11.61 12.37 3.65
N TYR A 11 12.66 12.05 2.89
CA TYR A 11 12.83 10.75 2.23
C TYR A 11 12.93 9.61 3.24
N HIS A 12 13.83 9.73 4.22
CA HIS A 12 14.03 8.70 5.24
C HIS A 12 12.77 8.49 6.09
N ARG A 13 12.08 9.57 6.46
CA ARG A 13 10.82 9.46 7.18
C ARG A 13 9.78 8.67 6.38
N ARG A 14 9.62 8.98 5.08
CA ARG A 14 8.72 8.24 4.18
C ARG A 14 9.12 6.78 4.05
N PHE A 15 10.40 6.52 3.83
CA PHE A 15 10.93 5.16 3.70
C PHE A 15 10.62 4.32 4.94
N VAL A 16 10.94 4.83 6.15
CA VAL A 16 10.65 4.13 7.40
C VAL A 16 9.15 3.93 7.59
N THR A 17 8.32 4.92 7.25
CA THR A 17 6.85 4.75 7.30
C THR A 17 6.38 3.62 6.38
N PHE A 18 6.85 3.54 5.13
CA PHE A 18 6.44 2.47 4.21
C PHE A 18 6.93 1.09 4.66
N VAL A 19 8.14 1.00 5.19
CA VAL A 19 8.66 -0.26 5.76
C VAL A 19 7.81 -0.69 6.96
N ALA A 20 7.53 0.22 7.89
CA ALA A 20 6.72 -0.08 9.06
C ALA A 20 5.28 -0.51 8.68
N VAL A 21 4.66 0.21 7.73
CA VAL A 21 3.34 -0.14 7.20
C VAL A 21 3.37 -1.52 6.54
N GLY A 22 4.37 -1.81 5.70
CA GLY A 22 4.49 -3.12 5.05
C GLY A 22 4.65 -4.27 6.03
N VAL A 23 5.46 -4.09 7.09
CA VAL A 23 5.59 -5.08 8.17
C VAL A 23 4.26 -5.26 8.91
N TYR A 24 3.61 -4.16 9.28
CA TYR A 24 2.32 -4.19 9.97
C TYR A 24 1.24 -4.90 9.14
N GLU A 25 1.13 -4.59 7.85
CA GLU A 25 0.14 -5.17 6.95
C GLU A 25 0.39 -6.67 6.71
N GLU A 26 1.64 -7.09 6.47
CA GLU A 26 1.95 -8.52 6.27
C GLU A 26 1.65 -9.33 7.54
N LEU A 27 2.04 -8.82 8.72
CA LEU A 27 1.76 -9.49 10.00
C LEU A 27 0.26 -9.54 10.30
N LEU A 28 -0.48 -8.47 10.03
CA LEU A 28 -1.92 -8.42 10.28
C LEU A 28 -2.69 -9.33 9.30
N PHE A 29 -2.54 -9.11 8.00
CA PHE A 29 -3.38 -9.79 7.00
C PHE A 29 -2.96 -11.23 6.75
N ARG A 30 -1.66 -11.51 6.71
CA ARG A 30 -1.13 -12.85 6.41
C ARG A 30 -0.76 -13.63 7.66
N GLY A 31 -0.12 -12.97 8.62
CA GLY A 31 0.30 -13.59 9.88
C GLY A 31 -0.87 -13.89 10.83
N TYR A 32 -1.78 -12.94 11.03
CA TYR A 32 -2.87 -13.03 12.01
C TYR A 32 -4.20 -13.45 11.37
N LEU A 33 -4.72 -12.69 10.39
CA LEU A 33 -6.05 -12.96 9.83
C LEU A 33 -6.13 -14.29 9.09
N ILE A 34 -5.22 -14.58 8.13
CA ILE A 34 -5.27 -15.86 7.41
C ILE A 34 -5.08 -17.04 8.38
N THR A 35 -4.08 -16.97 9.27
CA THR A 35 -3.81 -18.03 10.23
C THR A 35 -5.03 -18.31 11.11
N ASN A 36 -5.60 -17.30 11.78
CA ASN A 36 -6.75 -17.50 12.65
C ASN A 36 -7.99 -18.01 11.89
N ILE A 37 -8.29 -17.47 10.70
CA ILE A 37 -9.42 -17.94 9.89
C ILE A 37 -9.21 -19.41 9.46
N THR A 38 -7.97 -19.82 9.19
CA THR A 38 -7.65 -21.19 8.79
C THR A 38 -7.56 -22.16 9.96
N GLU A 39 -7.23 -21.68 11.17
CA GLU A 39 -7.21 -22.44 12.42
C GLU A 39 -8.61 -22.64 13.00
N GLU A 40 -9.52 -21.68 12.79
CA GLU A 40 -10.98 -21.80 13.01
C GLU A 40 -11.66 -22.80 12.06
N ARG A 41 -10.91 -23.77 11.53
CA ARG A 41 -11.37 -24.95 10.78
C ARG A 41 -12.49 -25.73 11.48
N THR A 42 -12.67 -25.53 12.78
CA THR A 42 -13.74 -26.12 13.59
C THR A 42 -15.14 -25.69 13.12
N TRP A 43 -15.33 -24.50 12.54
CA TRP A 43 -16.64 -24.09 11.99
C TRP A 43 -16.97 -24.75 10.65
N PHE A 44 -15.95 -25.18 9.90
CA PHE A 44 -16.08 -25.74 8.55
C PHE A 44 -15.38 -27.10 8.46
N GLU A 45 -15.80 -28.07 9.29
CA GLU A 45 -15.24 -29.43 9.35
C GLU A 45 -15.15 -30.17 7.98
N ARG A 46 -15.84 -29.66 6.94
CA ARG A 46 -15.86 -30.21 5.59
C ARG A 46 -14.88 -29.59 4.59
N VAL A 47 -14.15 -28.52 4.94
CA VAL A 47 -13.29 -27.81 3.99
C VAL A 47 -11.85 -28.33 4.06
N ARG A 48 -11.34 -28.88 2.94
CA ARG A 48 -9.95 -29.31 2.80
C ARG A 48 -9.01 -28.14 3.13
N GLY A 49 -7.90 -28.42 3.80
CA GLY A 49 -7.00 -27.38 4.31
C GLY A 49 -6.52 -26.34 3.30
N THR A 50 -6.29 -26.74 2.05
CA THR A 50 -5.91 -25.83 0.96
C THR A 50 -7.04 -24.90 0.53
N ALA A 51 -8.28 -25.37 0.54
CA ALA A 51 -9.45 -24.54 0.21
C ALA A 51 -9.75 -23.51 1.32
N ALA A 52 -9.52 -23.85 2.58
CA ALA A 52 -9.66 -22.92 3.70
C ALA A 52 -8.65 -21.76 3.60
N VAL A 53 -7.38 -22.06 3.28
CA VAL A 53 -6.36 -21.03 3.03
C VAL A 53 -6.72 -20.15 1.84
N GLY A 54 -7.24 -20.75 0.76
CA GLY A 54 -7.72 -20.01 -0.41
C GLY A 54 -8.86 -19.03 -0.08
N LEU A 55 -9.88 -19.49 0.66
CA LEU A 55 -10.99 -18.65 1.09
C LEU A 55 -10.56 -17.55 2.05
N ALA A 56 -9.70 -17.87 3.02
CA ALA A 56 -9.13 -16.87 3.93
C ALA A 56 -8.34 -15.81 3.17
N THR A 57 -7.54 -16.22 2.18
CA THR A 57 -6.78 -15.30 1.30
C THR A 57 -7.71 -14.39 0.49
N LEU A 58 -8.78 -14.94 -0.09
CA LEU A 58 -9.77 -14.15 -0.83
C LEU A 58 -10.44 -13.13 0.09
N PHE A 59 -10.86 -13.55 1.27
CA PHE A 59 -11.48 -12.67 2.26
C PHE A 59 -10.53 -11.55 2.69
N THR A 60 -9.29 -11.87 3.08
CA THR A 60 -8.33 -10.86 3.51
C THR A 60 -7.92 -9.92 2.37
N SER A 61 -7.92 -10.39 1.12
CA SER A 61 -7.71 -9.55 -0.07
C SER A 61 -8.82 -8.50 -0.24
N VAL A 62 -10.08 -8.88 0.00
CA VAL A 62 -11.23 -7.94 -0.04
C VAL A 62 -11.12 -6.92 1.09
N VAL A 63 -10.86 -7.37 2.32
CA VAL A 63 -10.70 -6.47 3.49
C VAL A 63 -9.54 -5.50 3.26
N PHE A 64 -8.40 -5.99 2.73
CA PHE A 64 -7.26 -5.16 2.36
C PHE A 64 -7.63 -4.10 1.32
N GLY A 65 -8.39 -4.48 0.29
CA GLY A 65 -8.87 -3.56 -0.73
C GLY A 65 -9.80 -2.47 -0.17
N VAL A 66 -10.72 -2.82 0.72
CA VAL A 66 -11.64 -1.86 1.38
C VAL A 66 -10.88 -0.92 2.32
N ALA A 67 -9.92 -1.43 3.09
CA ALA A 67 -9.07 -0.60 3.96
C ALA A 67 -8.32 0.49 3.17
N HIS A 68 -8.06 0.24 1.88
CA HIS A 68 -7.40 1.16 0.98
C HIS A 68 -8.35 1.98 0.09
N ALA A 69 -9.67 1.80 0.20
CA ALA A 69 -10.64 2.52 -0.65
C ALA A 69 -10.63 4.05 -0.43
N GLY A 70 -10.20 4.51 0.74
CA GLY A 70 -10.00 5.93 1.03
C GLY A 70 -8.72 6.53 0.43
N ASN A 71 -7.83 5.70 -0.15
CA ASN A 71 -6.60 6.18 -0.76
C ASN A 71 -6.89 6.69 -2.19
N PRO A 72 -6.79 8.00 -2.47
CA PRO A 72 -7.05 8.56 -3.79
C PRO A 72 -6.05 8.10 -4.87
N ASN A 73 -4.96 7.43 -4.48
CA ASN A 73 -3.98 6.81 -5.37
C ASN A 73 -4.29 5.32 -5.65
N ALA A 74 -5.27 4.72 -4.94
CA ALA A 74 -5.73 3.35 -5.11
C ALA A 74 -7.09 3.34 -5.84
N THR A 75 -7.10 3.77 -7.11
CA THR A 75 -8.33 3.84 -7.90
C THR A 75 -8.60 2.55 -8.67
N LEU A 76 -9.78 1.96 -8.47
CA LEU A 76 -10.37 0.92 -9.36
C LEU A 76 -10.71 1.50 -10.75
N ALA A 77 -10.96 2.81 -10.80
CA ALA A 77 -11.29 3.56 -12.00
C ALA A 77 -10.03 3.92 -12.83
N ARG A 78 -9.43 2.93 -13.51
CA ARG A 78 -8.49 3.19 -14.62
C ARG A 78 -9.09 2.95 -16.00
N SER A 79 -10.27 2.34 -16.09
CA SER A 79 -10.95 2.03 -17.36
C SER A 79 -11.81 3.17 -17.91
N VAL A 80 -12.22 4.14 -17.09
CA VAL A 80 -12.94 5.33 -17.54
C VAL A 80 -11.97 6.52 -17.49
N PRO A 81 -11.58 7.11 -18.64
CA PRO A 81 -10.78 8.33 -18.64
C PRO A 81 -11.57 9.44 -17.92
N PRO A 82 -11.10 9.96 -16.78
CA PRO A 82 -11.78 11.10 -16.16
C PRO A 82 -11.56 12.33 -17.03
N ARG A 83 -12.61 12.81 -17.70
CA ARG A 83 -12.59 14.17 -18.28
C ARG A 83 -12.40 15.16 -17.12
N GLY A 84 -11.22 15.78 -17.02
CA GLY A 84 -10.94 16.89 -16.09
C GLY A 84 -9.90 16.66 -14.97
N LYS A 85 -9.25 15.48 -14.86
CA LYS A 85 -8.23 15.20 -13.83
C LYS A 85 -6.77 15.44 -14.27
N GLU A 86 -6.53 16.13 -15.39
CA GLU A 86 -5.15 16.37 -15.87
C GLU A 86 -4.34 17.27 -14.94
N ARG A 87 -4.98 18.32 -14.39
CA ARG A 87 -4.31 19.31 -13.56
C ARG A 87 -3.68 18.72 -12.29
N GLY A 88 -4.37 17.81 -11.61
CA GLY A 88 -3.85 17.12 -10.42
C GLY A 88 -2.70 16.14 -10.71
N ARG A 89 -2.72 15.51 -11.89
CA ARG A 89 -1.64 14.62 -12.34
C ARG A 89 -0.36 15.43 -12.57
N HIS A 90 -0.44 16.58 -13.21
CA HIS A 90 0.70 17.48 -13.42
C HIS A 90 1.33 17.97 -12.10
N TYR A 91 0.52 18.32 -11.07
CA TYR A 91 1.05 18.71 -9.76
C TYR A 91 1.77 17.56 -9.04
N GLN A 92 1.19 16.35 -9.06
CA GLN A 92 1.80 15.16 -8.47
C GLN A 92 3.13 14.85 -9.15
N THR A 93 3.18 14.86 -10.48
CA THR A 93 4.41 14.59 -11.25
C THR A 93 5.47 15.67 -11.03
N ALA A 94 5.08 16.95 -10.99
CA ALA A 94 6.00 18.05 -10.72
C ALA A 94 6.60 18.00 -9.31
N HIS A 95 5.82 17.57 -8.31
CA HIS A 95 6.31 17.41 -6.94
C HIS A 95 7.31 16.24 -6.83
N GLN A 96 7.03 15.11 -7.48
CA GLN A 96 7.95 13.97 -7.54
C GLN A 96 9.27 14.35 -8.22
N LEU A 97 9.20 15.06 -9.35
CA LEU A 97 10.39 15.56 -10.06
C LEU A 97 11.23 16.52 -9.21
N ARG A 98 10.61 17.37 -8.37
CA ARG A 98 11.35 18.24 -7.44
C ARG A 98 12.06 17.46 -6.34
N ILE A 99 11.42 16.42 -5.79
CA ILE A 99 12.04 15.55 -4.77
C ILE A 99 13.23 14.80 -5.36
N VAL A 100 13.06 14.17 -6.52
CA VAL A 100 14.13 13.44 -7.20
C VAL A 100 15.28 14.37 -7.57
N ARG A 101 14.98 15.56 -8.10
CA ARG A 101 16.01 16.56 -8.39
C ARG A 101 16.74 17.01 -7.12
N CYS A 102 16.04 17.23 -6.00
CA CYS A 102 16.70 17.54 -4.72
C CYS A 102 17.56 16.40 -4.17
N LEU A 103 17.25 15.13 -4.44
CA LEU A 103 18.05 13.98 -4.00
C LEU A 103 19.27 13.73 -4.92
N VAL A 104 19.11 13.93 -6.23
CA VAL A 104 20.14 13.64 -7.23
C VAL A 104 21.14 14.78 -7.39
N SER A 105 20.73 16.04 -7.17
CA SER A 105 21.62 17.21 -7.23
C SER A 105 22.67 17.26 -6.12
N ASP A 106 22.63 16.38 -5.13
CA ASP A 106 23.68 16.24 -4.11
C ASP A 106 24.64 15.06 -4.40
N VAL A 107 24.37 14.25 -5.44
CA VAL A 107 25.20 13.11 -5.88
C VAL A 107 26.10 13.47 -7.08
N LEU A 108 25.79 14.55 -7.80
CA LEU A 108 26.57 15.13 -8.91
C LEU A 108 27.10 16.51 -8.51
#